data_AF-A0A328L1A3-F1
#
_entry.id   AF-A0A328L1A3-F1
#
_cell.length_a   1.000
_cell.length_b   1.000
_cell.length_c   1.000
_cell.angle_alpha   90.00
_cell.angle_beta   90.00
_cell.angle_gamma   90.00
#
_symmetry.space_group_name_H-M   'P 1'
#
loop_
_entity.id
_entity.type
_entity.pdbx_description
1 polymer ?
#
loop_
_entity_poly.entity_id
_entity_poly.type
_entity_poly.pdbx_seq_one_letter_code
_entity_poly.pdbx_strand_id
1 'polypeptide(L)'
;MQTIEIHTQGGLKHKVQAETYNAQVLNDQLNSNDLITVLIGDFIIQRIDVKRILPLDHPTVEGATKVKVHTNGGKEIEITTNDYDPIFLNEQLNNNNTITVVIGDYIFSRIDVKQVVPVKEEPKDPVTPPTTEEPPGGTVDGGTIEQTEPKEQ
;
A
#
# COMPACT_ATOMS: atom_id res chain seq x y z
N MET A 1 1.37 20.66 10.79
CA MET A 1 1.41 21.12 9.40
C MET A 1 1.79 19.95 8.53
N GLN A 2 0.98 19.64 7.52
CA GLN A 2 1.20 18.57 6.56
C GLN A 2 1.24 19.18 5.16
N THR A 3 2.23 18.75 4.37
CA THR A 3 2.32 19.15 2.97
C THR A 3 1.44 18.22 2.13
N ILE A 4 0.55 18.79 1.33
CA ILE A 4 -0.28 18.03 0.39
C ILE A 4 -0.11 18.56 -1.03
N GLU A 5 -0.14 17.66 -2.01
CA GLU A 5 -0.08 17.97 -3.43
C GLU A 5 -1.47 17.80 -4.05
N ILE A 6 -2.01 18.89 -4.61
CA ILE A 6 -3.32 18.95 -5.25
C ILE A 6 -3.12 18.96 -6.76
N HIS A 7 -3.77 18.04 -7.45
CA HIS A 7 -3.81 17.97 -8.91
C HIS A 7 -5.19 18.40 -9.42
N THR A 8 -5.22 19.24 -10.44
CA THR A 8 -6.48 19.69 -11.06
C THR A 8 -6.87 18.85 -12.27
N GLN A 9 -8.13 18.96 -12.71
CA GLN A 9 -8.59 18.28 -13.94
C GLN A 9 -7.87 18.83 -15.17
N GLY A 10 -7.55 20.12 -15.18
CA GLY A 10 -6.73 20.79 -16.18
C GLY A 10 -5.24 20.42 -16.17
N GLY A 11 -4.79 19.58 -15.23
CA GLY A 11 -3.41 19.10 -15.16
C GLY A 11 -2.44 19.99 -14.37
N LEU A 12 -2.93 21.05 -13.72
CA LEU A 12 -2.11 21.85 -12.82
C LEU A 12 -1.81 21.08 -11.54
N LYS A 13 -0.69 21.42 -10.90
CA LYS A 13 -0.25 20.85 -9.64
C LYS A 13 0.10 21.96 -8.67
N HIS A 14 -0.38 21.83 -7.45
CA HIS A 14 -0.14 22.79 -6.37
C HIS A 14 0.33 22.04 -5.13
N LYS A 15 1.29 22.62 -4.41
CA LYS A 15 1.68 22.14 -3.08
C LYS A 15 1.21 23.16 -2.07
N VAL A 16 0.50 22.68 -1.05
CA VAL A 16 -0.07 23.54 -0.02
C VAL A 16 0.28 22.99 1.36
N GLN A 17 0.41 23.89 2.32
CA GLN A 17 0.60 23.55 3.73
C GLN A 17 -0.74 23.65 4.44
N ALA A 18 -1.17 22.56 5.07
CA ALA A 18 -2.39 22.54 5.89
C ALA A 18 -2.01 22.30 7.34
N GLU A 19 -2.54 23.10 8.27
CA GLU A 19 -2.31 22.89 9.71
C GLU A 19 -2.90 21.57 10.17
N THR A 20 -4.16 21.32 9.79
CA THR A 20 -4.91 20.09 10.05
C THR A 20 -5.46 19.54 8.73
N TYR A 21 -4.88 18.45 8.23
CA TYR A 21 -5.42 17.73 7.08
C TYR A 21 -6.17 16.49 7.58
N ASN A 22 -7.40 16.33 7.10
CA ASN A 22 -8.20 15.13 7.27
C ASN A 22 -8.88 14.85 5.93
N ALA A 23 -8.55 13.73 5.32
CA ALA A 23 -9.03 13.40 3.98
C ALA A 23 -10.56 13.25 3.94
N GLN A 24 -11.17 12.68 4.97
CA GLN A 24 -12.62 12.50 5.03
C GLN A 24 -13.35 13.85 5.12
N VAL A 25 -12.92 14.73 6.04
CA VAL A 25 -13.54 16.06 6.22
C VAL A 25 -13.43 16.88 4.93
N LEU A 26 -12.27 16.87 4.28
CA LEU A 26 -12.10 17.58 3.01
C LEU A 26 -12.92 16.93 1.89
N ASN A 27 -13.00 15.61 1.83
CA ASN A 27 -13.82 14.91 0.86
C ASN A 27 -15.32 15.19 1.03
N ASP A 28 -15.80 15.35 2.26
CA ASP A 28 -17.20 15.73 2.52
C ASP A 28 -17.49 17.15 1.98
N GLN A 29 -16.53 18.08 2.14
CA GLN A 29 -16.63 19.41 1.53
C GLN A 29 -16.63 19.34 -0.01
N LEU A 30 -15.75 18.54 -0.59
CA LEU A 30 -15.66 18.38 -2.05
C LEU A 30 -16.92 17.75 -2.65
N ASN A 31 -17.59 16.87 -1.90
CA ASN A 31 -18.85 16.24 -2.32
C ASN A 31 -20.10 17.06 -1.96
N SER A 32 -19.97 18.13 -1.18
CA SER A 32 -21.11 18.99 -0.84
C SER A 32 -21.62 19.74 -2.07
N ASN A 33 -22.92 19.58 -2.36
CA ASN A 33 -23.59 20.32 -3.43
C ASN A 33 -23.86 21.79 -3.10
N ASP A 34 -23.72 22.17 -1.83
CA ASP A 34 -23.88 23.55 -1.37
C ASP A 34 -22.62 24.38 -1.59
N LEU A 35 -21.49 23.72 -1.90
CA LEU A 35 -20.21 24.38 -2.15
C LEU A 35 -19.92 24.45 -3.65
N ILE A 36 -19.29 25.55 -4.07
CA ILE A 36 -18.70 25.70 -5.41
C ILE A 36 -17.18 25.53 -5.31
N THR A 37 -16.58 26.09 -4.26
CA THR A 37 -15.14 26.05 -3.98
C THR A 37 -14.87 25.51 -2.59
N VAL A 38 -13.64 25.04 -2.38
CA VAL A 38 -13.11 24.66 -1.06
C VAL A 38 -11.81 25.42 -0.80
N LEU A 39 -11.54 25.71 0.47
CA LEU A 39 -10.27 26.29 0.94
C LEU A 39 -9.41 25.16 1.52
N ILE A 40 -8.18 25.05 1.04
CA ILE A 40 -7.22 24.05 1.51
C ILE A 40 -5.91 24.76 1.84
N GLY A 41 -5.65 24.97 3.14
CA GLY A 41 -4.57 25.85 3.59
C GLY A 41 -4.86 27.29 3.16
N ASP A 42 -4.05 27.82 2.25
CA ASP A 42 -4.19 29.14 1.62
C ASP A 42 -4.73 29.07 0.16
N PHE A 43 -5.05 27.88 -0.33
CA PHE A 43 -5.43 27.64 -1.71
C PHE A 43 -6.94 27.45 -1.87
N ILE A 44 -7.56 28.26 -2.73
CA ILE A 44 -8.99 28.16 -3.07
C ILE A 44 -9.12 27.49 -4.43
N ILE A 45 -9.92 26.43 -4.51
CA ILE A 45 -10.15 25.66 -5.74
C ILE A 45 -11.62 25.31 -5.91
N GLN A 46 -12.11 25.25 -7.15
CA GLN A 46 -13.45 24.71 -7.44
C GLN A 46 -13.50 23.22 -7.11
N ARG A 47 -14.54 22.78 -6.40
CA ARG A 47 -14.66 21.37 -5.97
C ARG A 47 -14.59 20.39 -7.14
N ILE A 48 -15.20 20.75 -8.27
CA ILE A 48 -15.26 19.94 -9.49
C ILE A 48 -13.92 19.84 -10.23
N ASP A 49 -13.01 20.79 -9.99
CA ASP A 49 -11.69 20.82 -10.65
C ASP A 49 -10.65 20.01 -9.88
N VAL A 50 -10.97 19.51 -8.68
CA VAL A 50 -10.08 18.61 -7.95
C VAL A 50 -10.04 17.26 -8.68
N LYS A 51 -8.84 16.90 -9.13
CA LYS A 51 -8.57 15.58 -9.71
C LYS A 51 -8.04 14.62 -8.65
N ARG A 52 -7.03 15.05 -7.88
CA ARG A 52 -6.42 14.25 -6.80
C ARG A 52 -5.85 15.14 -5.71
N ILE A 53 -5.82 14.65 -4.48
CA ILE A 53 -5.10 15.25 -3.36
C ILE A 53 -4.23 14.16 -2.74
N LEU A 54 -2.92 14.43 -2.67
CA LEU A 54 -1.89 13.48 -2.28
C LEU A 54 -1.16 14.03 -1.04
N PRO A 55 -1.27 13.42 0.15
CA PRO A 55 -0.38 13.75 1.26
C PRO A 55 1.07 13.39 0.88
N LEU A 56 2.01 14.32 1.07
CA LEU A 56 3.44 14.07 0.79
C LEU A 56 4.17 13.47 1.98
N ASP A 57 3.72 13.80 3.19
CA ASP A 57 4.27 13.29 4.44
C ASP A 57 3.23 12.36 5.07
N HIS A 58 3.29 11.07 4.77
CA HIS A 58 2.38 10.08 5.35
C HIS A 58 3.17 9.02 6.12
N PRO A 59 2.87 8.79 7.41
CA PRO A 59 3.56 7.78 8.19
C PRO A 59 3.24 6.39 7.62
N THR A 60 4.27 5.59 7.38
CA THR A 60 4.06 4.17 7.09
C THR A 60 3.58 3.49 8.37
N VAL A 61 2.35 3.01 8.37
CA VAL A 61 1.79 2.26 9.50
C VAL A 61 2.14 0.78 9.32
N GLU A 62 2.82 0.20 10.31
CA GLU A 62 3.15 -1.23 10.32
C GLU A 62 1.86 -2.07 10.38
N GLY A 63 1.75 -3.10 9.55
CA GLY A 63 0.56 -3.96 9.44
C GLY A 63 -0.55 -3.41 8.52
N ALA A 64 -0.36 -2.24 7.90
CA ALA A 64 -1.36 -1.68 7.01
C ALA A 64 -1.39 -2.32 5.62
N THR A 65 -2.59 -2.42 5.05
CA THR A 65 -2.81 -3.00 3.74
C THR A 65 -2.28 -2.05 2.67
N LYS A 66 -1.55 -2.61 1.71
CA LYS A 66 -1.12 -1.87 0.52
C LYS A 66 -2.14 -2.01 -0.58
N VAL A 67 -2.48 -0.89 -1.21
CA VAL A 67 -3.45 -0.81 -2.30
C VAL A 67 -2.83 0.02 -3.43
N LYS A 68 -2.92 -0.49 -4.67
CA LYS A 68 -2.53 0.25 -5.87
C LYS A 68 -3.75 0.84 -6.56
N VAL A 69 -3.75 2.15 -6.72
CA VAL A 69 -4.75 2.89 -7.48
C VAL A 69 -4.19 3.20 -8.85
N HIS A 70 -4.83 2.65 -9.88
CA HIS A 70 -4.55 2.96 -11.27
C HIS A 70 -5.52 4.04 -11.71
N THR A 71 -5.00 5.09 -12.34
CA THR A 71 -5.79 6.22 -12.83
C THR A 71 -6.05 6.13 -14.33
N ASN A 72 -7.12 6.76 -14.80
CA ASN A 72 -7.42 6.87 -16.23
C ASN A 72 -6.32 7.61 -17.01
N GLY A 73 -5.56 8.49 -16.34
CA GLY A 73 -4.35 9.10 -16.88
C GLY A 73 -3.11 8.21 -16.93
N GLY A 74 -3.22 6.91 -16.61
CA GLY A 74 -2.11 5.95 -16.66
C GLY A 74 -1.11 6.03 -15.50
N LYS A 75 -1.36 6.86 -14.48
CA LYS A 75 -0.54 6.91 -13.26
C LYS A 75 -0.97 5.80 -12.30
N GLU A 76 0.01 5.15 -11.69
CA GLU A 76 -0.15 4.21 -10.58
C GLU A 76 0.30 4.86 -9.28
N ILE A 77 -0.49 4.70 -8.21
CA ILE A 77 -0.22 5.27 -6.89
C ILE A 77 -0.40 4.14 -5.86
N GLU A 78 0.64 3.87 -5.09
CA GLU A 78 0.59 2.93 -3.98
C GLU A 78 0.19 3.66 -2.69
N ILE A 79 -0.78 3.11 -1.98
CA ILE A 79 -1.36 3.66 -0.76
C ILE A 79 -1.27 2.60 0.31
N THR A 80 -0.87 3.01 1.51
CA THR A 80 -0.91 2.16 2.70
C THR A 80 -2.08 2.62 3.56
N THR A 81 -3.01 1.73 3.87
CA THR A 81 -4.20 2.05 4.66
C THR A 81 -4.75 0.82 5.38
N ASN A 82 -5.36 1.04 6.55
CA ASN A 82 -6.11 0.01 7.28
C ASN A 82 -7.61 0.03 6.96
N ASP A 83 -8.09 1.09 6.31
CA ASP A 83 -9.51 1.38 6.14
C ASP A 83 -10.01 1.03 4.73
N TYR A 84 -9.31 0.13 4.04
CA TYR A 84 -9.70 -0.29 2.70
C TYR A 84 -10.90 -1.25 2.73
N ASP A 85 -12.08 -0.71 2.43
CA ASP A 85 -13.29 -1.49 2.17
C ASP A 85 -13.64 -1.42 0.66
N PRO A 86 -13.46 -2.52 -0.10
CA PRO A 86 -13.74 -2.54 -1.53
C PRO A 86 -15.24 -2.43 -1.86
N ILE A 87 -16.12 -2.87 -0.96
CA ILE A 87 -17.58 -2.82 -1.17
C ILE A 87 -18.01 -1.36 -1.04
N PHE A 88 -17.66 -0.73 0.07
CA PHE A 88 -17.97 0.68 0.31
C PHE A 88 -17.36 1.59 -0.77
N LEU A 89 -16.09 1.38 -1.12
CA LEU A 89 -15.44 2.18 -2.16
C LEU A 89 -16.14 2.01 -3.52
N ASN A 90 -16.53 0.78 -3.88
CA ASN A 90 -17.25 0.54 -5.13
C ASN A 90 -18.61 1.26 -5.16
N GLU A 91 -19.35 1.29 -4.06
CA GLU A 91 -20.59 2.06 -3.96
C GLU A 91 -20.34 3.56 -4.19
N GLN A 92 -19.33 4.13 -3.52
CA GLN A 92 -18.95 5.54 -3.71
C GLN A 92 -18.53 5.83 -5.15
N LEU A 93 -17.78 4.92 -5.79
CA LEU A 93 -17.34 5.08 -7.18
C LEU A 93 -18.49 5.01 -8.20
N ASN A 94 -19.57 4.30 -7.88
CA ASN A 94 -20.76 4.21 -8.74
C ASN A 94 -21.82 5.28 -8.41
N ASN A 95 -21.69 6.02 -7.32
CA ASN A 95 -22.62 7.08 -6.95
C ASN A 95 -22.42 8.33 -7.83
N ASN A 96 -23.43 8.71 -8.60
CA ASN A 96 -23.39 9.87 -9.49
C ASN A 96 -23.37 11.22 -8.76
N ASN A 97 -23.76 11.25 -7.48
CA ASN A 97 -23.70 12.43 -6.64
C ASN A 97 -22.31 12.63 -6.01
N THR A 98 -21.44 11.63 -6.09
CA THR A 98 -20.06 11.67 -5.60
C THR A 98 -19.13 12.22 -6.69
N ILE A 99 -18.37 13.27 -6.34
CA ILE A 99 -17.28 13.82 -7.16
C ILE A 99 -15.96 13.14 -6.81
N THR A 100 -15.66 13.01 -5.52
CA THR A 100 -14.40 12.46 -5.02
C THR A 100 -14.61 11.33 -4.03
N VAL A 101 -13.63 10.44 -3.93
CA VAL A 101 -13.58 9.32 -2.97
C VAL A 101 -12.28 9.36 -2.19
N VAL A 102 -12.31 8.80 -0.98
CA VAL A 102 -11.14 8.67 -0.10
C VAL A 102 -10.59 7.25 -0.15
N ILE A 103 -9.27 7.12 -0.23
CA ILE A 103 -8.55 5.84 -0.08
C ILE A 103 -7.34 6.10 0.84
N GLY A 104 -7.42 5.65 2.09
CA GLY A 104 -6.47 6.09 3.13
C GLY A 104 -6.57 7.61 3.34
N ASP A 105 -5.45 8.31 3.27
CA ASP A 105 -5.43 9.78 3.33
C ASP A 105 -5.45 10.47 1.95
N TYR A 106 -5.65 9.71 0.88
CA TYR A 106 -5.65 10.23 -0.48
C TYR A 106 -7.08 10.49 -0.94
N ILE A 107 -7.28 11.57 -1.69
CA ILE A 107 -8.55 11.91 -2.31
C ILE A 107 -8.41 11.77 -3.83
N PHE A 108 -9.36 11.09 -4.45
CA PHE A 108 -9.41 10.89 -5.90
C PHE A 108 -10.74 11.36 -6.47
N SER A 109 -10.70 12.07 -7.59
CA SER A 109 -11.84 12.23 -8.46
C SER A 109 -12.35 10.84 -8.86
N ARG A 110 -13.64 10.60 -8.63
CA ARG A 110 -14.34 9.35 -8.93
C ARG A 110 -14.10 8.88 -10.36
N ILE A 111 -14.15 9.82 -11.30
CA ILE A 111 -13.96 9.53 -12.73
C ILE A 111 -12.49 9.32 -13.14
N ASP A 112 -11.52 9.63 -12.28
CA ASP A 112 -10.10 9.38 -12.57
C ASP A 112 -9.66 8.01 -12.05
N VAL A 113 -10.39 7.41 -11.11
CA VAL A 113 -10.12 6.04 -10.63
C VAL A 113 -10.50 5.05 -11.72
N LYS A 114 -9.51 4.31 -12.22
CA LYS A 114 -9.68 3.26 -13.23
C LYS A 114 -9.79 1.88 -12.59
N GLN A 115 -8.92 1.61 -11.61
CA GLN A 115 -8.83 0.33 -10.94
C GLN A 115 -8.18 0.51 -9.57
N VAL A 116 -8.62 -0.29 -8.60
CA VAL A 116 -8.03 -0.35 -7.26
C VAL A 116 -7.68 -1.82 -6.96
N VAL A 117 -6.41 -2.08 -6.67
CA VAL A 117 -5.87 -3.44 -6.54
C VAL A 117 -5.21 -3.60 -5.16
N PRO A 118 -5.73 -4.45 -4.28
CA PRO A 118 -5.01 -4.83 -3.06
C PRO A 118 -3.70 -5.54 -3.43
N VAL A 119 -2.61 -5.10 -2.83
CA VAL A 119 -1.30 -5.75 -2.97
C VAL A 119 -1.25 -6.86 -1.93
N LYS A 120 -1.20 -8.11 -2.39
CA LYS A 120 -0.92 -9.25 -1.51
C LYS A 120 0.55 -9.19 -1.13
N GLU A 121 0.86 -9.12 0.15
CA GLU A 121 2.22 -9.42 0.60
C GLU A 121 2.45 -10.92 0.38
N GLU A 122 3.45 -11.28 -0.42
CA GLU A 122 3.88 -12.67 -0.50
C GLU A 122 4.38 -13.10 0.89
N PRO A 123 4.03 -14.31 1.38
CA PRO A 123 4.59 -14.81 2.61
C PRO A 123 6.12 -14.79 2.46
N LYS A 124 6.82 -14.06 3.32
CA LYS A 124 8.26 -14.25 3.44
C LYS A 124 8.45 -15.68 3.92
N ASP A 125 8.94 -16.57 3.05
CA ASP A 125 9.28 -17.93 3.43
C ASP A 125 10.10 -17.88 4.73
N PRO A 126 9.79 -18.72 5.74
CA PRO A 126 10.61 -18.79 6.93
C PRO A 126 12.02 -19.17 6.49
N VAL A 127 12.97 -18.27 6.74
CA VAL A 127 14.40 -18.54 6.54
C VAL A 127 14.72 -19.80 7.35
N THR A 128 14.89 -20.92 6.67
CA THR A 128 15.37 -22.15 7.29
C THR A 128 16.77 -21.86 7.85
N PRO A 129 17.03 -22.10 9.15
CA PRO A 129 18.40 -22.02 9.65
C PRO A 129 19.27 -23.02 8.88
N PRO A 130 20.53 -22.69 8.55
CA PRO A 130 21.39 -23.59 7.80
C PRO A 130 21.63 -24.86 8.61
N THR A 131 21.14 -26.00 8.10
CA THR A 131 21.49 -27.32 8.62
C THR A 131 22.95 -27.58 8.28
N THR A 132 23.79 -27.72 9.29
CA THR A 132 25.16 -28.22 9.13
C THR A 132 25.09 -29.71 8.75
N GLU A 133 25.43 -30.06 7.50
CA GLU A 133 25.69 -31.45 7.11
C GLU A 133 26.99 -31.93 7.79
N GLU A 134 26.89 -32.91 8.68
CA GLU A 134 28.02 -33.79 9.01
C GLU A 134 28.20 -34.83 7.89
N PRO A 135 29.43 -35.17 7.49
CA PRO A 135 29.66 -36.08 6.38
C PRO A 135 29.41 -37.56 6.77
N PRO A 136 29.02 -38.43 5.81
CA PRO A 136 28.62 -39.80 6.10
C PRO A 136 29.83 -40.73 6.26
N GLY A 137 30.02 -41.29 7.45
CA GLY A 137 30.95 -42.40 7.70
C GLY A 137 30.28 -43.73 7.35
N GLY A 138 30.66 -44.30 6.20
CA GLY A 138 30.11 -45.53 5.66
C GLY A 138 30.44 -46.79 6.47
N THR A 139 29.45 -47.65 6.63
CA THR A 139 29.59 -49.07 6.96
C THR A 139 30.08 -49.87 5.75
N VAL A 140 31.13 -50.67 5.93
CA VAL A 140 31.40 -51.86 5.10
C VAL A 140 31.53 -53.08 6.00
N ASP A 141 30.77 -54.11 5.63
CA ASP A 141 30.65 -55.41 6.26
C ASP A 141 31.59 -56.42 5.57
N GLY A 142 32.08 -57.42 6.33
CA GLY A 142 32.58 -58.70 5.81
C GLY A 142 34.10 -58.95 5.81
N GLY A 143 34.59 -59.73 6.78
CA GLY A 143 35.92 -60.37 6.75
C GLY A 143 36.26 -61.17 8.01
N THR A 144 36.12 -62.49 7.94
CA THR A 144 36.31 -63.52 8.98
C THR A 144 37.78 -63.77 9.38
N ILE A 145 37.99 -64.21 10.65
CA ILE A 145 39.13 -64.91 11.32
C ILE A 145 40.52 -64.20 11.35
N GLU A 146 41.25 -64.12 12.47
CA GLU A 146 41.83 -65.25 13.23
C GLU A 146 42.14 -64.96 14.72
N GLN A 147 42.20 -66.08 15.44
CA GLN A 147 42.50 -66.31 16.85
C GLN A 147 43.98 -66.10 17.25
N THR A 148 44.17 -65.61 18.47
CA THR A 148 45.18 -65.95 19.50
C THR A 148 46.49 -66.69 19.14
N GLU A 149 47.62 -66.02 19.50
CA GLU A 149 48.86 -66.52 20.16
C GLU A 149 49.74 -67.61 19.46
N PRO A 150 51.09 -67.51 19.55
CA PRO A 150 51.77 -67.87 20.80
C PRO A 150 52.95 -67.00 21.25
N LYS A 151 53.16 -67.15 22.56
CA LYS A 151 54.31 -66.87 23.41
C LYS A 151 55.69 -67.13 22.81
N GLU A 152 56.64 -66.36 23.31
CA GLU A 152 58.10 -66.56 23.32
C GLU A 152 58.54 -68.03 23.40
N GLN A 153 59.49 -68.40 22.52
CA GLN A 153 60.83 -68.83 22.91
C GLN A 153 61.81 -68.75 21.75
#